data_AF-A0A1H5SC29-F1
#
_entry.id   AF-A0A1H5SC29-F1
#
_cell.length_a   1.000
_cell.length_b   1.000
_cell.length_c   1.000
_cell.angle_alpha   90.00
_cell.angle_beta   90.00
_cell.angle_gamma   90.00
#
_symmetry.space_group_name_H-M   'P 1'
#
loop_
_entity.id
_entity.type
_entity.pdbx_description
1 polymer ?
#
loop_
_entity_poly.entity_id
_entity_poly.type
_entity_poly.pdbx_seq_one_letter_code
_entity_poly.pdbx_strand_id
1 'polypeptide(L)'
;MATPINDRIDVRISKEQKELIKFASELKGFKSLTEFVVFCINNEANRIIIENNQILKSIEDKKVFLNALLNPPKPNNKLKKAQLNYLKFIESNGPKNSTT
;
A
#
# COMPACT_ATOMS: atom_id res chain seq x y z
N MET A 1 -26.57 -14.56 -12.77
CA MET A 1 -26.03 -13.98 -11.53
C MET A 1 -24.60 -14.47 -11.40
N ALA A 2 -23.61 -13.58 -11.30
CA ALA A 2 -22.22 -14.01 -11.14
C ALA A 2 -22.08 -14.68 -9.77
N THR A 3 -21.71 -15.96 -9.76
CA THR A 3 -21.43 -16.71 -8.55
C THR A 3 -20.27 -16.02 -7.83
N PRO A 4 -20.38 -15.62 -6.55
CA PRO A 4 -19.24 -15.08 -5.84
C PRO A 4 -18.16 -16.16 -5.78
N ILE A 5 -16.98 -15.86 -6.32
CA ILE A 5 -15.80 -16.72 -6.20
C ILE A 5 -15.42 -16.69 -4.72
N ASN A 6 -15.83 -17.72 -3.99
CA ASN A 6 -15.64 -17.80 -2.54
C ASN A 6 -14.35 -18.58 -2.27
N ASP A 7 -13.26 -17.87 -2.02
CA ASP A 7 -11.98 -18.49 -1.65
C ASP A 7 -11.95 -18.86 -0.16
N ARG A 8 -11.15 -19.87 0.19
CA ARG A 8 -11.04 -20.41 1.55
C ARG A 8 -9.63 -20.27 2.11
N ILE A 9 -9.56 -20.03 3.41
CA ILE A 9 -8.31 -20.03 4.18
C ILE A 9 -8.38 -21.22 5.15
N ASP A 10 -7.52 -22.21 4.94
CA ASP A 10 -7.39 -23.39 5.80
C ASP A 10 -6.18 -23.25 6.73
N VAL A 11 -6.41 -23.17 8.03
CA VAL A 11 -5.35 -23.02 9.04
C VAL A 11 -5.55 -24.02 10.17
N ARG A 12 -4.47 -24.70 10.55
CA ARG A 12 -4.42 -25.53 11.76
C ARG A 12 -3.86 -24.69 12.91
N ILE A 13 -4.57 -24.67 14.02
CA ILE A 13 -4.17 -23.98 15.25
C ILE A 13 -4.20 -24.96 16.42
N SER A 14 -3.44 -24.68 17.48
CA SER A 14 -3.50 -25.46 18.71
C SER A 14 -4.83 -25.24 19.44
N LYS A 15 -5.15 -26.13 20.38
CA LYS A 15 -6.32 -25.98 21.25
C LYS A 15 -6.23 -24.68 22.07
N GLU A 16 -5.05 -24.39 22.62
CA GLU A 16 -4.78 -23.18 23.40
C GLU A 16 -5.02 -21.90 22.57
N GLN A 17 -4.52 -21.86 21.33
CA GLN A 17 -4.78 -20.74 20.42
C GLN A 17 -6.27 -20.58 20.15
N LYS A 18 -6.98 -21.68 19.92
CA LYS A 18 -8.44 -21.63 19.69
C LYS A 18 -9.19 -21.07 20.90
N GLU A 19 -8.81 -21.47 22.11
CA GLU A 19 -9.42 -20.99 23.35
C GLU A 19 -9.15 -19.50 23.58
N LEU A 20 -7.90 -19.07 23.36
CA LEU A 20 -7.51 -17.66 23.43
C LEU A 20 -8.32 -16.80 22.46
N ILE A 21 -8.37 -17.20 21.18
CA ILE A 21 -9.08 -16.45 20.13
C ILE A 21 -10.58 -16.43 20.44
N LYS A 22 -11.15 -17.54 20.91
CA LYS A 22 -12.55 -17.61 21.32
C LYS A 22 -12.86 -16.63 22.44
N PHE A 23 -12.07 -16.63 23.52
CA PHE A 23 -12.26 -15.72 24.63
C PHE A 23 -12.15 -14.25 24.19
N ALA A 24 -11.15 -13.92 23.36
CA ALA A 24 -11.02 -12.57 22.80
C ALA A 24 -12.22 -12.16 21.92
N SER A 25 -12.79 -13.11 21.15
CA SER A 25 -13.99 -12.86 20.33
C SER A 25 -15.22 -12.54 21.18
N GLU A 26 -15.40 -13.24 22.30
CA GLU A 26 -16.50 -13.02 23.24
C GLU A 26 -16.37 -11.66 23.92
N LEU A 27 -15.17 -11.29 24.38
CA LEU A 27 -14.90 -9.97 24.96
C LEU A 27 -15.17 -8.82 23.98
N LYS A 28 -14.88 -9.02 22.70
CA LYS A 28 -15.15 -8.02 21.65
C LYS A 28 -16.60 -8.03 21.15
N GLY A 29 -17.43 -8.98 21.62
CA GLY A 29 -18.86 -9.05 21.29
C GLY A 29 -19.17 -9.62 19.90
N PHE A 30 -18.28 -10.42 19.32
CA PHE A 30 -18.53 -11.05 18.02
C PHE A 30 -19.52 -12.20 18.13
N LYS A 31 -20.37 -12.36 17.11
CA LYS A 31 -21.39 -13.41 17.06
C LYS A 31 -20.81 -14.78 16.68
N SER A 32 -19.67 -14.80 16.01
CA SER A 32 -18.98 -16.03 15.63
C SER A 32 -17.45 -15.88 15.67
N LEU A 33 -16.77 -16.99 15.96
CA LEU A 33 -15.31 -17.06 15.96
C LEU A 33 -14.74 -16.77 14.56
N THR A 34 -15.41 -17.25 13.51
CA THR A 34 -15.00 -17.03 12.12
C THR A 34 -15.05 -15.55 11.74
N GLU A 35 -16.12 -14.85 12.11
CA GLU A 35 -16.27 -13.41 11.87
C GLU A 35 -15.16 -12.63 12.59
N PHE A 36 -14.85 -12.99 13.84
CA PHE A 36 -13.76 -12.39 14.59
C PHE A 36 -12.40 -12.61 13.90
N VAL A 37 -12.11 -13.83 13.46
CA VAL A 37 -10.85 -14.14 12.75
C VAL A 37 -10.75 -13.32 11.46
N VAL A 38 -11.80 -13.28 10.66
CA VAL A 38 -11.83 -12.49 9.41
C VAL A 38 -11.67 -10.99 9.69
N PHE A 39 -12.29 -10.48 10.75
CA PHE A 39 -12.10 -9.10 11.19
C PHE A 39 -10.64 -8.82 11.55
N CYS A 40 -10.02 -9.66 12.38
CA CYS A 40 -8.64 -9.48 12.83
C CYS A 40 -7.64 -9.51 11.68
N ILE A 41 -7.73 -10.50 10.78
CA ILE A 41 -6.80 -10.62 9.66
C ILE A 41 -6.93 -9.44 8.68
N ASN A 42 -8.15 -8.97 8.42
CA ASN A 42 -8.38 -7.82 7.55
C ASN A 42 -7.84 -6.53 8.19
N ASN A 43 -8.08 -6.35 9.48
CA ASN A 43 -7.59 -5.18 10.20
C ASN A 43 -6.05 -5.11 10.18
N GLU A 44 -5.40 -6.23 10.46
CA GLU A 44 -3.93 -6.29 10.45
C GLU A 44 -3.37 -6.15 9.04
N ALA A 45 -3.97 -6.79 8.02
CA ALA A 45 -3.56 -6.63 6.64
C ALA A 45 -3.66 -5.17 6.18
N ASN A 46 -4.77 -4.49 6.47
CA ASN A 46 -4.94 -3.07 6.16
C ASN A 46 -3.91 -2.20 6.87
N ARG A 47 -3.65 -2.48 8.14
CA ARG A 47 -2.63 -1.77 8.91
C ARG A 47 -1.24 -1.94 8.28
N ILE A 48 -0.84 -3.16 7.92
CA ILE A 48 0.43 -3.43 7.24
C ILE A 48 0.51 -2.67 5.91
N ILE A 49 -0.56 -2.66 5.12
CA ILE A 49 -0.60 -1.94 3.83
C ILE A 49 -0.44 -0.43 4.05
N ILE A 50 -1.18 0.15 4.99
CA ILE A 50 -1.10 1.58 5.31
C ILE A 50 0.29 1.94 5.81
N GLU A 51 0.83 1.14 6.74
CA GLU A 51 2.17 1.36 7.29
C GLU A 51 3.24 1.25 6.20
N ASN A 52 3.12 0.36 5.22
CA ASN A 52 4.09 0.27 4.12
C ASN A 52 3.93 1.38 3.07
N ASN A 53 2.71 1.82 2.80
CA ASN A 53 2.42 2.83 1.78
C ASN A 53 2.52 4.27 2.28
N GLN A 54 2.68 4.49 3.59
CA GLN A 54 2.94 5.82 4.14
C GLN A 54 4.37 6.28 3.80
N ILE A 55 4.47 7.21 2.84
CA ILE A 55 5.72 7.84 2.39
C ILE A 55 6.26 8.83 3.43
N LEU A 56 5.37 9.48 4.20
CA LEU A 56 5.73 10.53 5.16
C LEU A 56 5.51 10.05 6.60
N LYS A 57 6.35 9.13 7.05
CA LYS A 57 6.23 8.53 8.40
C LYS A 57 6.69 9.48 9.50
N SER A 58 7.84 10.12 9.34
CA SER A 58 8.38 11.00 10.38
C SER A 58 7.84 12.43 10.26
N ILE A 59 7.90 13.16 11.38
CA ILE A 59 7.61 14.60 11.40
C ILE A 59 8.58 15.35 10.48
N GLU A 60 9.83 14.88 10.39
CA GLU A 60 10.85 15.52 9.55
C GLU A 60 10.55 15.32 8.06
N ASP A 61 10.14 14.12 7.64
CA ASP A 61 9.72 13.87 6.25
C ASP A 61 8.56 14.78 5.86
N LYS A 62 7.58 14.93 6.76
CA LYS A 62 6.43 15.83 6.55
C LYS A 62 6.89 17.28 6.41
N LYS A 63 7.83 17.76 7.23
CA LYS A 63 8.37 19.12 7.11
C LYS A 63 9.09 19.34 5.78
N VAL A 64 9.97 18.41 5.39
CA VAL A 64 10.69 18.48 4.11
C VAL A 64 9.71 18.50 2.95
N PHE A 65 8.70 17.63 2.97
CA PHE A 65 7.66 17.56 1.96
C PHE A 65 6.81 18.84 1.90
N LEU A 66 6.30 19.32 3.03
CA LEU A 66 5.54 20.57 3.08
C LEU A 66 6.38 21.76 2.62
N ASN A 67 7.64 21.83 3.03
CA ASN A 67 8.53 22.91 2.61
C ASN A 67 8.77 22.86 1.09
N ALA A 68 8.93 21.67 0.50
CA ALA A 68 9.05 21.51 -0.94
C ALA A 68 7.76 21.91 -1.70
N LEU A 69 6.57 21.75 -1.10
CA LEU A 69 5.29 22.20 -1.68
C LEU A 69 5.11 23.71 -1.59
N LEU A 70 5.38 24.29 -0.42
CA LEU A 70 5.17 25.71 -0.14
C LEU A 70 6.29 26.59 -0.73
N ASN A 71 7.51 26.07 -0.76
CA ASN A 71 8.71 26.74 -1.25
C ASN A 71 9.42 25.84 -2.29
N PRO A 72 8.83 25.67 -3.49
CA PRO A 72 9.37 24.75 -4.48
C PRO A 72 10.80 25.12 -4.87
N PRO A 73 11.79 24.23 -4.65
CA PRO A 73 13.18 24.52 -4.95
C PRO A 73 13.42 24.54 -6.47
N LYS A 74 14.38 25.36 -6.91
CA LYS A 74 14.82 25.33 -8.31
C LYS A 74 15.47 23.98 -8.64
N PRO A 75 15.25 23.42 -9.84
CA PRO A 75 15.87 22.16 -10.25
C PRO A 75 17.39 22.29 -10.28
N ASN A 76 18.08 21.32 -9.68
CA ASN A 76 19.55 21.29 -9.67
C ASN A 76 20.11 20.86 -11.04
N ASN A 77 21.42 21.01 -11.22
CA ASN A 77 22.08 20.71 -12.50
C ASN A 77 21.96 19.23 -12.91
N LYS A 78 21.91 18.31 -11.94
CA LYS A 78 21.73 16.86 -12.21
C LYS A 78 20.33 16.58 -12.76
N LEU A 79 19.29 17.18 -12.19
CA LEU A 79 17.90 17.02 -12.64
C LEU A 79 17.69 17.63 -14.03
N LYS A 80 18.26 18.82 -14.30
CA LYS A 80 18.26 19.42 -15.64
C LYS A 80 18.93 18.51 -16.67
N LYS A 81 20.08 17.90 -16.33
CA LYS A 81 20.77 16.95 -17.21
C LYS A 81 19.93 15.68 -17.46
N ALA A 82 19.29 15.14 -16.43
CA ALA A 82 18.41 13.97 -16.57
C ALA A 82 17.22 14.25 -17.50
N GLN A 83 16.61 15.43 -17.39
CA GLN A 83 15.56 15.89 -18.31
C GLN A 83 16.06 15.93 -19.76
N LEU A 84 17.23 16.53 -20.02
CA LEU A 84 17.82 16.59 -21.36
C LEU A 84 18.11 15.19 -21.93
N ASN A 85 18.59 14.27 -21.10
CA ASN A 85 18.83 12.89 -21.51
C ASN A 85 17.53 12.16 -21.88
N TYR A 86 16.46 12.38 -21.10
CA TYR A 86 15.14 11.84 -21.40
C TYR A 86 14.59 12.39 -22.72
N LEU A 87 14.70 13.70 -22.96
CA LEU A 87 14.27 14.33 -24.22
C LEU A 87 15.01 13.75 -25.44
N LYS A 88 16.32 13.53 -25.33
CA LYS A 88 17.09 12.86 -26.38
C LYS A 88 16.66 11.40 -26.60
N PHE A 89 16.34 10.69 -25.51
CA PHE A 89 15.87 9.31 -25.58
C PHE A 89 14.53 9.21 -26.31
N ILE A 90 13.57 10.10 -26.03
CA ILE A 90 12.27 10.11 -26.72
C ILE A 90 12.41 10.55 -28.19
N GLU A 91 13.34 11.45 -28.52
CA GLU A 91 13.60 11.86 -29.92
C GLU A 91 14.23 10.73 -30.74
N SER A 92 15.12 9.94 -30.11
CA SER A 92 15.78 8.81 -30.77
C SER A 92 14.91 7.55 -30.88
N ASN A 93 13.87 7.40 -30.04
CA ASN A 93 13.06 6.17 -29.91
C ASN A 93 11.54 6.39 -30.01
N GLY A 94 11.07 7.60 -30.33
CA GLY A 94 9.64 7.88 -30.54
C GLY A 94 9.09 7.22 -31.81
N PRO A 95 7.75 6.99 -31.91
CA PRO A 95 7.17 6.38 -33.10
C PRO A 95 7.51 7.24 -34.32
N LYS A 96 8.18 6.64 -35.32
CA LYS A 96 8.32 7.24 -36.64
C LYS A 96 6.90 7.36 -37.20
N ASN A 97 6.37 8.57 -37.27
CA ASN A 97 5.16 8.84 -38.03
C ASN A 97 5.44 8.42 -39.48
N SER A 98 4.95 7.24 -39.86
CA SER A 98 4.92 6.76 -41.23
C SER A 98 3.85 7.56 -41.97
N THR A 99 4.24 8.72 -42.50
CA THR A 99 3.46 9.41 -43.51
C THR A 99 3.80 8.81 -44.86
N THR A 100 2.93 7.95 -45.39
CA THR A 100 2.62 7.84 -46.82
C THR A 100 1.23 7.22 -46.92
#